data_AF-A0A7X9AG38-F1
#
_entry.id   AF-A0A7X9AG38-F1
#
_cell.length_a   1.000
_cell.length_b   1.000
_cell.length_c   1.000
_cell.angle_alpha   90.00
_cell.angle_beta   90.00
_cell.angle_gamma   90.00
#
_symmetry.space_group_name_H-M   'P 1'
#
loop_
_entity.id
_entity.type
_entity.pdbx_description
1 polymer ?
#
loop_
_entity_poly.entity_id
_entity_poly.type
_entity_poly.pdbx_seq_one_letter_code
_entity_poly.pdbx_strand_id
1 'polypeptide(L)'
;MAKRDYYMILGVPPTALPDEIKKAYRMLSKKYHPDLNPDMKTVSDEKMKELVEAYNVLNDSSRRKAYDKQPQFQTKRFAKSSARAKVDKSAFTKKPKYAKEPSLLERLLSPFLKKTSTTESGSVLDPKQADVHFTLGLSMADSETFYDQAKGEFKLTLKFDPKHKEAAYNHALMCYKLGEFEEARIGFQRCLQLDPDDQMARRVLALLHDPML
;
A
#
# COMPACT_ATOMS: atom_id res chain seq x y z
N MET A 1 7.07 3.22 -24.65
CA MET A 1 6.76 3.02 -23.22
C MET A 1 7.81 2.12 -22.61
N ALA A 2 8.38 2.48 -21.47
CA ALA A 2 9.29 1.58 -20.76
C ALA A 2 8.48 0.35 -20.28
N LYS A 3 8.91 -0.85 -20.67
CA LYS A 3 8.25 -2.10 -20.26
C LYS A 3 8.37 -2.22 -18.73
N ARG A 4 7.24 -2.37 -18.03
CA ARG A 4 7.21 -2.48 -16.56
C ARG A 4 8.00 -3.71 -16.10
N ASP A 5 8.65 -3.60 -14.94
CA ASP A 5 9.41 -4.69 -14.36
C ASP A 5 8.49 -5.86 -13.95
N TYR A 6 8.80 -7.08 -14.38
CA TYR A 6 8.11 -8.32 -14.01
C TYR A 6 8.01 -8.55 -12.51
N TYR A 7 9.01 -8.14 -11.72
CA TYR A 7 8.94 -8.22 -10.26
C TYR A 7 7.87 -7.28 -9.71
N MET A 8 7.78 -6.06 -10.26
CA MET A 8 6.74 -5.10 -9.88
C MET A 8 5.35 -5.53 -10.35
N ILE A 9 5.23 -6.12 -11.55
CA ILE A 9 3.96 -6.63 -12.08
C ILE A 9 3.38 -7.71 -11.16
N LEU A 10 4.22 -8.60 -10.63
CA LEU A 10 3.80 -9.62 -9.67
C LEU A 10 3.76 -9.11 -8.21
N GLY A 11 4.22 -7.89 -7.94
CA GLY A 11 4.27 -7.32 -6.58
C GLY A 11 5.22 -8.08 -5.64
N VAL A 12 6.31 -8.65 -6.16
CA VAL A 12 7.28 -9.46 -5.39
C VAL A 12 8.69 -8.88 -5.49
N PRO A 13 9.53 -9.02 -4.44
CA PRO A 13 10.91 -8.55 -4.51
C PRO A 13 11.77 -9.43 -5.44
N PRO A 14 12.90 -8.93 -5.97
CA PRO A 14 13.82 -9.71 -6.80
C PRO A 14 14.46 -10.90 -6.06
N THR A 15 14.40 -10.91 -4.73
CA THR A 15 14.83 -12.01 -3.86
C THR A 15 13.76 -13.08 -3.64
N ALA A 16 12.56 -12.93 -4.21
CA ALA A 16 11.43 -13.82 -3.95
C ALA A 16 11.72 -15.28 -4.34
N LEU A 17 11.21 -16.20 -3.53
CA LEU A 17 11.30 -17.63 -3.79
C LEU A 17 10.32 -18.06 -4.90
N PRO A 18 10.58 -19.18 -5.60
CA PRO A 18 9.67 -19.68 -6.64
C PRO A 18 8.22 -19.87 -6.16
N ASP A 19 8.04 -20.32 -4.91
CA ASP A 19 6.72 -20.52 -4.32
C ASP A 19 5.98 -19.19 -4.08
N GLU A 20 6.71 -18.13 -3.70
CA GLU A 20 6.14 -16.79 -3.51
C GLU A 20 5.69 -16.20 -4.84
N ILE A 21 6.49 -16.36 -5.90
CA ILE A 21 6.15 -15.95 -7.27
C ILE A 21 4.87 -16.66 -7.74
N LYS A 22 4.78 -17.98 -7.52
CA LYS A 22 3.60 -18.78 -7.87
C LYS A 22 2.36 -18.38 -7.08
N LYS A 23 2.52 -18.06 -5.79
CA LYS A 23 1.42 -17.60 -4.94
C LYS A 23 0.93 -16.23 -5.37
N ALA A 24 1.83 -15.29 -5.63
CA ALA A 24 1.50 -13.94 -6.10
C ALA A 24 0.74 -13.99 -7.43
N TYR A 25 1.23 -14.76 -8.40
CA TYR A 25 0.54 -14.98 -9.68
C TYR A 25 -0.88 -15.50 -9.48
N ARG A 26 -1.07 -16.55 -8.67
CA ARG A 26 -2.41 -17.11 -8.41
C ARG A 26 -3.39 -16.10 -7.81
N MET A 27 -2.93 -15.25 -6.90
CA MET A 27 -3.77 -14.22 -6.29
C MET A 27 -4.16 -13.14 -7.31
N LEU A 28 -3.18 -12.67 -8.09
CA LEU A 28 -3.40 -11.61 -9.09
C LEU A 28 -4.25 -12.11 -10.27
N SER A 29 -4.02 -13.33 -10.76
CA SER A 29 -4.85 -13.92 -11.83
C SER A 29 -6.31 -14.08 -11.39
N LYS A 30 -6.58 -14.43 -10.13
CA LYS A 30 -7.96 -14.46 -9.63
C LYS A 30 -8.56 -13.05 -9.56
N LYS A 31 -7.77 -12.05 -9.17
CA LYS A 31 -8.22 -10.65 -9.07
C LYS A 31 -8.57 -10.06 -10.43
N TYR A 32 -7.77 -10.34 -11.46
CA TYR A 32 -7.93 -9.77 -12.81
C TYR A 32 -8.49 -10.77 -13.83
N HIS A 33 -9.21 -11.80 -13.39
CA HIS A 33 -9.82 -12.76 -14.33
C HIS A 33 -10.94 -12.09 -15.12
N PRO A 34 -11.00 -12.21 -16.46
CA PRO A 34 -12.03 -11.56 -17.27
C PRO A 34 -13.44 -12.01 -16.90
N ASP A 35 -13.62 -13.29 -16.55
CA ASP A 35 -14.93 -13.82 -16.12
C ASP A 35 -15.40 -13.27 -14.76
N LEU A 36 -14.48 -12.83 -13.90
CA LEU A 36 -14.81 -12.26 -12.59
C LEU A 36 -14.98 -10.73 -12.65
N ASN A 37 -14.56 -10.10 -13.75
CA ASN A 37 -14.62 -8.65 -13.96
C ASN A 37 -15.18 -8.34 -15.35
N PRO A 38 -16.46 -8.68 -15.63
CA PRO A 38 -17.07 -8.50 -16.95
C PRO A 38 -17.13 -7.04 -17.38
N ASP A 39 -17.24 -6.11 -16.43
CA ASP A 39 -17.42 -4.66 -16.67
C ASP A 39 -16.10 -3.99 -17.12
N MET A 40 -14.96 -4.54 -16.70
CA MET A 40 -13.60 -4.06 -17.03
C MET A 40 -12.81 -5.10 -17.83
N LYS A 41 -13.43 -5.71 -18.83
CA LYS A 41 -12.83 -6.80 -19.61
C LYS A 41 -11.51 -6.41 -20.29
N THR A 42 -11.45 -5.23 -20.89
CA THR A 42 -10.24 -4.73 -21.58
C THR A 42 -9.06 -4.57 -20.65
N VAL A 43 -9.27 -3.94 -19.49
CA VAL A 43 -8.22 -3.74 -18.46
C VAL A 43 -7.79 -5.07 -17.85
N SER A 44 -8.74 -5.97 -17.62
CA SER A 44 -8.48 -7.30 -17.07
C SER A 44 -7.67 -8.16 -18.04
N ASP A 45 -7.98 -8.13 -19.34
CA ASP A 45 -7.24 -8.83 -20.38
C ASP A 45 -5.80 -8.33 -20.51
N GLU A 46 -5.59 -7.00 -20.49
CA GLU A 46 -4.25 -6.40 -20.51
C GLU A 46 -3.43 -6.79 -19.28
N LYS A 47 -4.01 -6.66 -18.08
CA LYS A 47 -3.35 -7.05 -16.83
C LYS A 47 -3.04 -8.54 -16.80
N MET A 48 -3.96 -9.39 -17.26
CA MET A 48 -3.74 -10.84 -17.34
C MET A 48 -2.57 -11.17 -18.27
N LYS A 49 -2.47 -10.49 -19.41
CA LYS A 49 -1.36 -10.67 -20.36
C LYS A 49 -0.02 -10.30 -19.73
N GLU A 50 0.06 -9.19 -19.01
CA GLU A 50 1.26 -8.77 -18.27
C GLU A 50 1.63 -9.80 -17.17
N LEU A 51 0.65 -10.29 -16.41
CA LEU A 51 0.86 -11.28 -15.35
C LEU A 51 1.40 -12.60 -15.89
N VAL A 52 0.83 -13.09 -17.00
CA VAL A 52 1.26 -14.34 -17.65
C VAL A 52 2.68 -14.19 -18.17
N GLU A 53 3.02 -13.07 -18.80
CA GLU A 53 4.37 -12.80 -19.30
C GLU A 53 5.38 -12.77 -18.14
N ALA A 54 5.07 -12.03 -17.06
CA ALA A 54 5.92 -11.94 -15.88
C ALA A 54 6.13 -13.31 -15.21
N TYR A 55 5.06 -14.09 -15.03
CA TYR A 55 5.14 -15.42 -14.43
C TYR A 55 5.98 -16.38 -15.29
N ASN A 56 5.81 -16.38 -16.61
CA ASN A 56 6.56 -17.24 -17.52
C ASN A 56 8.06 -16.99 -17.53
N VAL A 57 8.48 -15.76 -17.22
CA VAL A 57 9.90 -15.39 -17.11
C VAL A 57 10.43 -15.68 -15.71
N LEU A 58 9.68 -15.34 -14.66
CA LEU A 58 10.15 -15.44 -13.27
C LEU A 58 10.03 -16.85 -12.67
N ASN A 59 9.10 -17.67 -13.14
CA ASN A 59 8.92 -19.05 -12.65
C ASN A 59 10.01 -20.01 -13.17
N ASP A 60 10.55 -19.75 -14.36
CA ASP A 60 11.64 -20.54 -14.94
C ASP A 60 13.01 -20.00 -14.46
N SER A 61 13.80 -20.85 -13.82
CA SER A 61 15.11 -20.49 -13.26
C SER A 61 16.08 -19.94 -14.30
N SER A 62 16.08 -20.49 -15.52
CA SER A 62 16.97 -20.06 -16.60
C SER A 62 16.52 -18.71 -17.17
N ARG A 63 15.22 -18.54 -17.40
CA ARG A 63 14.66 -17.26 -17.91
C ARG A 63 14.78 -16.14 -16.89
N ARG A 64 14.53 -16.42 -15.60
CA ARG A 64 14.72 -15.47 -14.51
C ARG A 64 16.16 -14.99 -14.42
N LYS A 65 17.14 -15.91 -14.52
CA LYS A 65 18.56 -15.55 -14.55
C LYS A 65 18.91 -14.67 -15.76
N ALA A 66 18.34 -14.94 -16.93
CA ALA A 66 18.56 -14.12 -18.12
C ALA A 66 17.94 -12.72 -17.96
N TYR A 67 16.76 -12.65 -17.35
CA TYR A 67 16.09 -11.39 -17.02
C TYR A 67 16.88 -10.57 -16.00
N ASP A 68 17.36 -11.19 -14.93
CA ASP A 68 18.17 -10.55 -13.88
C ASP A 68 19.53 -10.01 -14.40
N LYS A 69 20.01 -10.53 -15.54
CA LYS A 69 21.23 -10.06 -16.22
C LYS A 69 21.00 -8.83 -17.09
N GLN A 70 19.76 -8.38 -17.33
CA GLN A 70 19.51 -7.24 -18.20
C GLN A 70 20.01 -5.93 -17.57
N PRO A 71 20.48 -4.94 -18.37
CA PRO A 71 21.09 -3.71 -17.85
C PRO A 71 20.20 -2.93 -16.88
N GLN A 72 18.87 -3.00 -17.02
CA GLN A 72 17.94 -2.35 -16.09
C GLN A 72 17.99 -2.91 -14.65
N PHE A 73 18.54 -4.11 -14.45
CA PHE A 73 18.76 -4.72 -13.12
C PHE A 73 20.22 -4.66 -12.66
N GLN A 74 21.12 -4.15 -13.50
CA GLN A 74 22.55 -4.01 -13.20
C GLN A 74 22.89 -2.70 -12.48
N THR A 75 21.90 -1.88 -12.09
CA THR A 75 22.12 -0.66 -11.31
C THR A 75 22.84 -1.01 -10.00
N LYS A 76 24.11 -0.58 -9.93
CA LYS A 76 25.11 -0.76 -8.87
C LYS A 76 24.57 -1.34 -7.56
N ARG A 77 24.39 -2.67 -7.53
CA ARG A 77 24.38 -3.39 -6.26
C ARG A 77 25.79 -3.21 -5.70
N PHE A 78 25.89 -2.53 -4.56
CA PHE A 78 27.12 -2.41 -3.78
C PHE A 78 27.96 -3.68 -3.93
N ALA A 79 29.19 -3.53 -4.41
CA ALA A 79 30.11 -4.62 -4.66
C ALA A 79 30.10 -5.54 -3.43
N LYS A 80 29.51 -6.74 -3.57
CA LYS A 80 29.55 -7.75 -2.53
C LYS A 80 31.03 -8.08 -2.35
N SER A 81 31.59 -7.69 -1.21
CA SER A 81 32.78 -8.34 -0.68
C SER A 81 32.49 -9.85 -0.67
N SER A 82 33.17 -10.58 -1.54
CA SER A 82 33.03 -12.01 -1.75
C SER A 82 33.63 -12.85 -0.61
N ALA A 83 34.03 -12.20 0.50
CA ALA A 83 34.42 -12.89 1.72
C ALA A 83 33.15 -13.34 2.46
N ARG A 84 32.67 -14.55 2.15
CA ARG A 84 31.70 -15.25 3.00
C ARG A 84 32.42 -15.62 4.30
N ALA A 85 32.51 -14.67 5.23
CA ALA A 85 32.99 -14.93 6.57
C ALA A 85 32.13 -16.07 7.15
N LYS A 86 32.78 -17.11 7.68
CA LYS A 86 32.09 -18.17 8.41
C LYS A 86 31.34 -17.52 9.57
N VAL A 87 30.03 -17.37 9.42
CA VAL A 87 29.17 -16.81 10.46
C VAL A 87 29.09 -17.85 11.57
N ASP A 88 29.67 -17.50 12.72
CA ASP A 88 29.59 -18.32 13.91
C ASP A 88 28.14 -18.33 14.43
N LYS A 89 27.44 -19.44 14.19
CA LYS A 89 26.02 -19.61 14.57
C LYS A 89 25.83 -19.71 16.08
N SER A 90 26.90 -19.88 16.86
CA SER A 90 26.83 -19.92 18.32
C SER A 90 26.37 -18.59 18.94
N ALA A 91 26.51 -17.47 18.23
CA ALA A 91 25.99 -16.17 18.64
C ALA A 91 24.45 -16.07 18.52
N PHE A 92 23.82 -16.88 17.66
CA PHE A 92 22.37 -16.87 17.43
C PHE A 92 21.58 -17.75 18.41
N THR A 93 22.24 -18.64 19.14
CA THR A 93 21.57 -19.53 20.12
C THR A 93 21.47 -18.90 21.51
N LYS A 94 22.24 -17.85 21.80
CA LYS A 94 22.14 -17.09 23.05
C LYS A 94 21.03 -16.06 22.93
N LYS A 95 19.96 -16.21 23.72
CA LYS A 95 18.93 -15.17 23.84
C LYS A 95 19.59 -13.86 24.31
N PRO A 96 19.48 -12.77 23.55
CA PRO A 96 20.01 -11.47 23.98
C PRO A 96 19.37 -11.07 25.31
N LYS A 97 20.21 -10.70 26.29
CA LYS A 97 19.76 -10.12 27.56
C LYS A 97 19.50 -8.64 27.32
N TYR A 98 18.25 -8.30 27.03
CA TYR A 98 17.82 -6.91 26.97
C TYR A 98 17.72 -6.37 28.41
N ALA A 99 18.30 -5.20 28.66
CA ALA A 99 18.00 -4.45 29.87
C ALA A 99 16.50 -4.12 29.86
N LYS A 100 15.83 -4.19 31.01
CA LYS A 100 14.43 -3.75 31.17
C LYS A 100 14.34 -2.22 31.14
N GLU A 101 14.97 -1.60 30.16
CA GLU A 101 14.82 -0.19 29.89
C GLU A 101 13.59 0.00 29.00
N PRO A 102 12.80 1.06 29.25
CA PRO A 102 11.75 1.41 28.32
C PRO A 102 12.36 1.59 26.93
N SER A 103 11.70 1.00 25.94
CA SER A 103 12.10 1.11 24.54
C SER A 103 12.28 2.58 24.13
N LEU A 104 13.03 2.84 23.05
CA LEU A 104 13.13 4.19 22.49
C LEU A 104 11.72 4.78 22.25
N LEU A 105 10.80 3.94 21.79
CA LEU A 105 9.40 4.30 21.56
C LEU A 105 8.68 4.64 22.89
N GLU A 106 8.83 3.83 23.94
CA GLU A 106 8.27 4.16 25.27
C GLU A 106 8.91 5.43 25.87
N ARG A 107 10.21 5.65 25.68
CA ARG A 107 10.89 6.87 26.13
C ARG A 107 10.40 8.09 25.40
N LEU A 108 10.24 8.01 24.07
CA LEU A 108 9.71 9.08 23.22
C LEU A 108 8.24 9.37 23.52
N LEU A 109 7.45 8.34 23.83
CA LEU A 109 6.01 8.47 24.14
C LEU A 109 5.75 8.77 25.62
N SER A 110 6.73 8.61 26.52
CA SER A 110 6.56 8.85 27.95
C SER A 110 6.02 10.25 28.32
N PRO A 111 6.32 11.35 27.61
CA PRO A 111 5.72 12.66 27.87
C PRO A 111 4.25 12.73 27.41
N PHE A 112 3.87 11.94 26.40
CA PHE A 112 2.53 11.92 25.81
C PHE A 112 1.59 10.95 26.55
N LEU A 113 2.12 9.84 27.09
CA LEU A 113 1.36 8.84 27.83
C LEU A 113 1.02 9.29 29.27
N LYS A 114 1.74 10.27 29.83
CA LYS A 114 1.59 10.68 31.24
C LYS A 114 0.41 11.64 31.51
N LYS A 115 -0.57 11.77 30.61
CA LYS A 115 -1.72 12.65 30.84
C LYS A 115 -3.05 12.06 30.34
N THR A 116 -3.65 11.15 31.11
CA THR A 116 -5.12 10.98 31.17
C THR A 116 -5.54 10.30 32.49
N SER A 117 -5.41 10.99 33.63
CA SER A 117 -6.08 10.53 34.87
C SER A 117 -6.69 11.68 35.68
N THR A 118 -7.09 12.75 35.01
CA THR A 118 -7.93 13.79 35.59
C THR A 118 -9.07 14.11 34.62
N THR A 119 -10.25 13.63 35.03
CA THR A 119 -11.56 14.32 34.94
C THR A 119 -12.03 14.84 33.58
N GLU A 120 -13.05 14.12 33.10
CA GLU A 120 -14.34 14.62 32.58
C GLU A 120 -14.41 15.48 31.31
N SER A 121 -15.30 15.01 30.44
CA SER A 121 -16.15 15.78 29.52
C SER A 121 -15.51 16.38 28.27
N GLY A 122 -16.04 15.95 27.12
CA GLY A 122 -15.72 16.48 25.79
C GLY A 122 -14.52 15.78 25.18
N SER A 123 -14.76 14.93 24.17
CA SER A 123 -13.70 14.44 23.29
C SER A 123 -13.00 15.63 22.63
N VAL A 124 -11.93 16.12 23.25
CA VAL A 124 -11.02 17.08 22.63
C VAL A 124 -10.29 16.29 21.56
N LEU A 125 -10.84 16.31 20.36
CA LEU A 125 -10.20 15.79 19.17
C LEU A 125 -8.87 16.54 19.00
N ASP A 126 -7.74 15.84 19.10
CA ASP A 126 -6.41 16.45 18.94
C ASP A 126 -6.07 16.53 17.44
N PRO A 127 -6.08 17.72 16.81
CA PRO A 127 -5.82 17.85 15.38
C PRO A 127 -4.42 17.36 15.00
N LYS A 128 -3.46 17.39 15.93
CA LYS A 128 -2.11 16.87 15.68
C LYS A 128 -2.08 15.37 15.43
N GLN A 129 -3.07 14.64 15.96
CA GLN A 129 -3.20 13.22 15.70
C GLN A 129 -3.75 12.97 14.29
N ALA A 130 -4.62 13.86 13.78
CA ALA A 130 -5.08 13.81 12.39
C ALA A 130 -3.92 13.98 11.40
N ASP A 131 -3.02 14.94 11.64
CA ASP A 131 -1.86 15.23 10.76
C ASP A 131 -0.92 14.02 10.59
N VAL A 132 -0.69 13.27 11.67
CA VAL A 132 0.18 12.08 11.66
C VAL A 132 -0.43 10.99 10.78
N HIS A 133 -1.72 10.69 10.97
CA HIS A 133 -2.42 9.71 10.17
C HIS A 133 -2.55 10.16 8.70
N PHE A 134 -2.76 11.45 8.45
CA PHE A 134 -2.84 11.97 7.08
C PHE A 134 -1.52 11.79 6.33
N THR A 135 -0.41 12.15 6.96
CA THR A 135 0.94 12.00 6.40
C THR A 135 1.27 10.53 6.12
N LEU A 136 0.92 9.64 7.05
CA LEU A 136 1.12 8.21 6.89
C LEU A 136 0.28 7.66 5.73
N GLY A 137 -0.99 8.05 5.65
CA GLY A 137 -1.89 7.71 4.54
C GLY A 137 -1.33 8.13 3.18
N LEU A 138 -0.83 9.37 3.06
CA LEU A 138 -0.20 9.86 1.83
C LEU A 138 1.03 9.02 1.43
N SER A 139 1.88 8.66 2.38
CA SER A 139 3.10 7.87 2.10
C SER A 139 2.80 6.47 1.53
N MET A 140 1.59 5.94 1.80
CA MET A 140 1.14 4.63 1.34
C MET A 140 0.26 4.70 0.09
N ALA A 141 -0.33 5.85 -0.21
CA ALA A 141 -1.30 6.03 -1.30
C ALA A 141 -0.70 5.92 -2.72
N ASP A 142 0.63 5.92 -2.86
CA ASP A 142 1.30 5.79 -4.17
C ASP A 142 1.39 4.34 -4.66
N SER A 143 1.25 3.37 -3.76
CA SER A 143 1.47 1.96 -4.08
C SER A 143 0.19 1.15 -3.94
N GLU A 144 -0.23 0.48 -5.02
CA GLU A 144 -1.43 -0.38 -5.04
C GLU A 144 -1.43 -1.44 -3.92
N THR A 145 -0.25 -1.87 -3.49
CA THR A 145 -0.07 -2.84 -2.39
C THR A 145 -0.57 -2.31 -1.04
N PHE A 146 -0.57 -0.99 -0.83
CA PHE A 146 -0.86 -0.38 0.47
C PHE A 146 -2.17 0.43 0.49
N TYR A 147 -3.00 0.35 -0.54
CA TYR A 147 -4.27 1.10 -0.60
C TYR A 147 -5.21 0.83 0.57
N ASP A 148 -5.34 -0.43 1.03
CA ASP A 148 -6.16 -0.75 2.20
C ASP A 148 -5.62 -0.08 3.48
N GLN A 149 -4.30 -0.01 3.63
CA GLN A 149 -3.66 0.66 4.77
C GLN A 149 -3.84 2.17 4.68
N ALA A 150 -3.60 2.76 3.49
CA ALA A 150 -3.83 4.18 3.23
C ALA A 150 -5.28 4.58 3.53
N LYS A 151 -6.27 3.78 3.09
CA LYS A 151 -7.69 3.97 3.41
C LYS A 151 -7.92 4.00 4.93
N GLY A 152 -7.33 3.06 5.66
CA GLY A 152 -7.39 2.99 7.12
C GLY A 152 -6.86 4.25 7.80
N GLU A 153 -5.71 4.76 7.36
CA GLU A 153 -5.11 5.97 7.90
C GLU A 153 -5.93 7.23 7.61
N PHE A 154 -6.48 7.38 6.40
CA PHE A 154 -7.39 8.50 6.11
C PHE A 154 -8.68 8.42 6.93
N LYS A 155 -9.18 7.21 7.20
CA LYS A 155 -10.33 7.03 8.10
C LYS A 155 -10.02 7.45 9.54
N LEU A 156 -8.81 7.17 10.03
CA LEU A 156 -8.35 7.66 11.33
C LEU A 156 -8.19 9.17 11.33
N THR A 157 -7.66 9.74 10.25
CA THR A 157 -7.58 11.20 10.07
C THR A 157 -8.96 11.84 10.23
N LEU A 158 -9.98 11.31 9.54
CA LEU A 158 -11.37 11.80 9.64
C LEU A 158 -12.04 11.53 11.00
N LYS A 159 -11.53 10.57 11.77
CA LYS A 159 -11.98 10.34 13.15
C LYS A 159 -11.50 11.47 14.07
N PHE A 160 -10.28 11.96 13.86
CA PHE A 160 -9.68 13.04 14.65
C PHE A 160 -10.02 14.43 14.10
N ASP A 161 -10.16 14.58 12.80
CA ASP A 161 -10.67 15.80 12.17
C ASP A 161 -11.75 15.46 11.11
N PRO A 162 -13.03 15.41 11.52
CA PRO A 162 -14.14 15.09 10.62
C PRO A 162 -14.37 16.08 9.47
N LYS A 163 -13.76 17.27 9.55
CA LYS A 163 -13.89 18.34 8.55
C LYS A 163 -12.65 18.45 7.63
N HIS A 164 -11.66 17.58 7.79
CA HIS A 164 -10.47 17.55 6.95
C HIS A 164 -10.83 17.18 5.50
N LYS A 165 -10.79 18.17 4.61
CA LYS A 165 -11.25 18.06 3.22
C LYS A 165 -10.41 17.08 2.41
N GLU A 166 -9.09 17.21 2.50
CA GLU A 166 -8.10 16.41 1.77
C GLU A 166 -8.14 14.95 2.22
N ALA A 167 -8.30 14.69 3.52
CA ALA A 167 -8.44 13.34 4.03
C ALA A 167 -9.76 12.69 3.57
N ALA A 168 -10.86 13.45 3.49
CA ALA A 168 -12.13 12.95 2.96
C ALA A 168 -12.02 12.58 1.48
N TYR A 169 -11.38 13.45 0.69
CA TYR A 169 -11.12 13.19 -0.72
C TYR A 169 -10.21 11.97 -0.91
N ASN A 170 -9.10 11.90 -0.19
CA ASN A 170 -8.14 10.80 -0.33
C ASN A 170 -8.72 9.47 0.17
N HIS A 171 -9.55 9.46 1.23
CA HIS A 171 -10.28 8.27 1.65
C HIS A 171 -11.21 7.78 0.53
N ALA A 172 -12.02 8.66 -0.06
CA ALA A 172 -12.92 8.33 -1.16
C ALA A 172 -12.14 7.83 -2.39
N LEU A 173 -10.99 8.43 -2.68
CA LEU A 173 -10.10 8.01 -3.75
C LEU A 173 -9.51 6.62 -3.49
N MET A 174 -9.13 6.29 -2.26
CA MET A 174 -8.65 4.94 -1.92
C MET A 174 -9.77 3.90 -2.07
N CYS A 175 -11.00 4.19 -1.66
CA CYS A 175 -12.17 3.33 -1.95
C CYS A 175 -12.34 3.11 -3.46
N TYR A 176 -12.27 4.19 -4.26
CA TYR A 176 -12.36 4.09 -5.72
C TYR A 176 -11.25 3.19 -6.30
N LYS A 177 -10.00 3.38 -5.87
CA LYS A 177 -8.84 2.59 -6.32
C LYS A 177 -8.92 1.11 -5.92
N LEU A 178 -9.63 0.80 -4.84
CA LEU A 178 -9.89 -0.57 -4.38
C LEU A 178 -11.09 -1.23 -5.08
N GLY A 179 -11.87 -0.47 -5.87
CA GLY A 179 -13.09 -0.94 -6.51
C GLY A 179 -14.34 -0.88 -5.61
N GLU A 180 -14.24 -0.21 -4.47
CA GLU A 180 -15.35 0.02 -3.52
C GLU A 180 -16.16 1.24 -4.00
N PHE A 181 -16.88 1.09 -5.12
CA PHE A 181 -17.50 2.22 -5.82
C PHE A 181 -18.64 2.90 -5.04
N GLU A 182 -19.42 2.14 -4.28
CA GLU A 182 -20.49 2.71 -3.45
C GLU A 182 -19.91 3.55 -2.29
N GLU A 183 -18.90 3.03 -1.59
CA GLU A 183 -18.18 3.77 -0.55
C GLU A 183 -17.46 5.01 -1.12
N ALA A 184 -16.86 4.88 -2.31
CA ALA A 184 -16.25 6.00 -3.01
C ALA A 184 -17.28 7.08 -3.33
N ARG A 185 -18.45 6.69 -3.84
CA ARG A 185 -19.55 7.62 -4.17
C ARG A 185 -20.02 8.38 -2.93
N ILE A 186 -20.29 7.67 -1.82
CA ILE A 186 -20.66 8.29 -0.54
C ILE A 186 -19.54 9.24 -0.07
N GLY A 187 -18.28 8.82 -0.18
CA GLY A 187 -17.11 9.61 0.18
C GLY A 187 -17.00 10.92 -0.62
N PHE A 188 -17.15 10.87 -1.95
CA PHE A 188 -17.10 12.07 -2.79
C PHE A 188 -18.32 12.98 -2.60
N GLN A 189 -19.51 12.43 -2.30
CA GLN A 189 -20.67 13.25 -1.91
C GLN A 189 -20.38 14.02 -0.62
N ARG A 190 -19.72 13.39 0.36
CA ARG A 190 -19.27 14.07 1.59
C ARG A 190 -18.24 15.15 1.29
N CYS A 191 -17.35 14.97 0.31
CA CYS A 191 -16.42 16.01 -0.12
C CYS A 191 -17.17 17.25 -0.59
N LEU A 192 -18.23 17.09 -1.39
CA LEU A 192 -19.09 18.20 -1.84
C LEU A 192 -19.91 18.84 -0.71
N GLN A 193 -20.20 18.11 0.37
CA GLN A 193 -20.82 18.71 1.55
C GLN A 193 -19.83 19.60 2.33
N LEU A 194 -18.55 19.23 2.36
CA LEU A 194 -17.49 20.01 3.02
C LEU A 194 -16.99 21.18 2.16
N ASP A 195 -16.96 20.97 0.84
CA ASP A 195 -16.55 21.94 -0.16
C ASP A 195 -17.44 21.83 -1.41
N PRO A 196 -18.52 22.62 -1.48
CA PRO A 196 -19.43 22.57 -2.62
C PRO A 196 -18.75 22.83 -3.96
N ASP A 197 -17.65 23.59 -4.00
CA ASP A 197 -16.95 23.99 -5.22
C ASP A 197 -15.84 23.02 -5.65
N ASP A 198 -15.70 21.87 -4.98
CA ASP A 198 -14.74 20.83 -5.36
C ASP A 198 -15.08 20.23 -6.74
N GLN A 199 -14.42 20.77 -7.77
CA GLN A 199 -14.58 20.33 -9.14
C GLN A 199 -14.07 18.90 -9.35
N MET A 200 -13.08 18.45 -8.57
CA MET A 200 -12.54 17.09 -8.70
C MET A 200 -13.54 16.08 -8.19
N ALA A 201 -14.15 16.31 -7.02
CA ALA A 201 -15.20 15.44 -6.49
C ALA A 201 -16.42 15.36 -7.43
N ARG A 202 -16.85 16.49 -8.03
CA ARG A 202 -17.93 16.47 -9.04
C ARG A 202 -17.58 15.61 -10.26
N ARG A 203 -16.37 15.75 -10.78
CA ARG A 203 -15.92 14.97 -11.96
C ARG A 203 -15.90 13.48 -11.66
N VAL A 204 -15.37 13.08 -10.51
CA VAL A 204 -15.31 11.64 -10.14
C VAL A 204 -16.71 11.09 -9.88
N LEU A 205 -17.61 11.85 -9.26
CA LEU A 205 -19.01 11.42 -9.10
C LEU A 205 -19.76 11.28 -10.42
N ALA A 206 -19.49 12.13 -11.40
CA ALA A 206 -20.07 12.01 -12.73
C ALA A 206 -19.61 10.70 -13.41
N LEU A 207 -18.34 10.32 -13.25
CA LEU A 207 -17.81 9.05 -13.73
C LEU A 207 -18.46 7.86 -13.02
N LEU A 208 -18.63 7.94 -11.69
CA LEU A 208 -19.27 6.88 -10.89
C LEU A 208 -20.78 6.73 -11.15
N HIS A 209 -21.42 7.71 -11.78
CA HIS A 209 -22.84 7.67 -12.12
C HIS A 209 -23.12 7.04 -13.49
N ASP A 210 -22.08 6.83 -14.31
CA ASP A 210 -22.23 6.28 -15.65
C ASP A 210 -22.48 4.77 -15.55
N PRO A 211 -23.64 4.25 -16.00
CA PRO A 211 -24.02 2.83 -15.87
C PRO A 211 -23.19 1.86 -16.73
N MET A 212 -22.03 2.32 -17.22
CA MET A 212 -21.11 1.59 -18.11
C MET A 212 -19.78 1.22 -17.42
N LEU A 213 -19.66 1.46 -16.11
CA LEU A 213 -18.58 0.97 -15.24
C LEU A 213 -19.00 -0.25 -14.43
#